data_AF-A0A368CF17-F1
#
_entry.id   AF-A0A368CF17-F1
#
_cell.length_a   1.000
_cell.length_b   1.000
_cell.length_c   1.000
_cell.angle_alpha   90.00
_cell.angle_beta   90.00
_cell.angle_gamma   90.00
#
_symmetry.space_group_name_H-M   'P 1'
#
loop_
_entity.id
_entity.type
_entity.pdbx_description
1 polymer ?
#
loop_
_entity_poly.entity_id
_entity_poly.type
_entity_poly.pdbx_seq_one_letter_code
_entity_poly.pdbx_strand_id
1 'polypeptide(L)'
;MGVAVGNTLSRTAQPLAIIGARDGVPDWDALTKLVEEWQPQRVVVGHPLNMDGSESDISQRVMKFARQIEGRYQRIVTLVDERLSSREAKAAALASGHNGDFAAKPIDDEAATIILTTWLNEQ
;
A
#
# COMPACT_ATOMS: atom_id res chain seq x y z
N MET A 1 -9.36 -1.86 -0.23
CA MET A 1 -7.92 -1.94 -0.58
C MET A 1 -7.60 -0.76 -1.46
N GLY A 2 -6.87 0.22 -0.95
CA GLY A 2 -6.46 1.38 -1.74
C GLY A 2 -5.33 1.05 -2.69
N VAL A 3 -5.27 1.80 -3.78
CA VAL A 3 -4.26 1.71 -4.83
C VAL A 3 -3.75 3.12 -5.10
N ALA A 4 -2.44 3.25 -5.21
CA ALA A 4 -1.77 4.47 -5.61
C ALA A 4 -0.87 4.19 -6.82
N VAL A 5 -0.58 5.24 -7.59
CA VAL A 5 0.39 5.21 -8.69
C VAL A 5 1.46 6.24 -8.44
N GLY A 6 2.68 5.96 -8.87
CA GLY A 6 3.82 6.84 -8.67
C GLY A 6 4.87 6.68 -9.73
N ASN A 7 5.80 7.62 -9.76
CA ASN A 7 6.88 7.68 -10.73
C ASN A 7 8.22 7.85 -10.01
N THR A 8 9.18 7.00 -10.36
CA THR A 8 10.52 6.97 -9.76
C THR A 8 11.37 8.18 -10.13
N LEU A 9 11.17 8.81 -11.30
CA LEU A 9 11.89 10.03 -11.69
C LEU A 9 11.45 11.24 -10.87
N SER A 10 10.15 11.44 -10.71
CA SER A 10 9.62 12.58 -9.96
C SER A 10 9.58 12.33 -8.45
N ARG A 11 9.69 11.07 -8.01
CA ARG A 11 9.51 10.64 -6.62
C ARG A 11 8.17 11.08 -6.02
N THR A 12 7.13 11.07 -6.85
CA THR A 12 5.78 11.43 -6.44
C THR A 12 4.84 10.23 -6.55
N ALA A 13 3.88 10.16 -5.64
CA ALA A 13 2.78 9.21 -5.65
C ALA A 13 1.45 9.96 -5.50
N GLN A 14 0.38 9.37 -6.01
CA GLN A 14 -0.97 9.89 -5.90
C GLN A 14 -1.98 8.75 -5.75
N PRO A 15 -3.11 8.96 -5.04
CA PRO A 15 -4.18 7.99 -4.96
C PRO A 15 -4.74 7.73 -6.36
N LEU A 16 -5.05 6.46 -6.65
CA LEU A 16 -5.55 6.02 -7.95
C LEU A 16 -6.98 5.49 -7.86
N ALA A 17 -7.21 4.51 -6.96
CA ALA A 17 -8.50 3.84 -6.85
C ALA A 17 -8.63 3.10 -5.52
N ILE A 18 -9.85 2.73 -5.17
CA ILE A 18 -10.14 1.76 -4.12
C ILE A 18 -10.70 0.50 -4.79
N ILE A 19 -10.00 -0.62 -4.61
CA ILE A 19 -10.45 -1.93 -5.06
C ILE A 19 -11.21 -2.60 -3.92
N GLY A 20 -12.42 -3.08 -4.25
CA GLY A 20 -13.23 -3.86 -3.33
C GLY A 20 -12.58 -5.20 -3.02
N ALA A 21 -12.73 -5.67 -1.78
CA ALA A 21 -12.34 -7.00 -1.36
C ALA A 21 -13.52 -7.69 -0.67
N ARG A 22 -13.69 -8.99 -0.94
CA ARG A 22 -14.70 -9.85 -0.30
C ARG A 22 -13.99 -11.03 0.35
N ASP A 23 -14.19 -11.22 1.65
CA ASP A 23 -13.54 -12.28 2.44
C ASP A 23 -12.00 -12.32 2.29
N GLY A 24 -11.38 -11.14 2.19
CA GLY A 24 -9.93 -11.00 2.01
C GLY A 24 -9.44 -11.29 0.58
N VAL A 25 -10.34 -11.54 -0.37
CA VAL A 25 -10.01 -11.69 -1.80
C VAL A 25 -10.29 -10.37 -2.51
N PRO A 26 -9.29 -9.74 -3.15
CA PRO A 26 -9.51 -8.53 -3.93
C PRO A 26 -10.25 -8.83 -5.23
N ASP A 27 -10.96 -7.83 -5.75
CA ASP A 27 -11.48 -7.87 -7.12
C ASP A 27 -10.31 -7.90 -8.12
N TRP A 28 -10.02 -9.11 -8.61
CA TRP A 28 -8.93 -9.37 -9.55
C TRP A 28 -9.17 -8.74 -10.91
N ASP A 29 -10.42 -8.56 -11.33
CA ASP A 29 -10.73 -7.97 -12.63
C ASP A 29 -10.48 -6.47 -12.60
N ALA A 30 -10.87 -5.80 -11.50
CA ALA A 30 -10.52 -4.40 -11.26
C ALA A 30 -9.01 -4.20 -11.20
N LEU A 31 -8.28 -5.06 -10.48
CA LEU A 31 -6.82 -4.97 -10.40
C LEU A 31 -6.15 -5.23 -11.76
N THR A 32 -6.64 -6.20 -12.52
CA THR A 32 -6.09 -6.54 -13.85
C THR A 32 -6.20 -5.34 -14.78
N LYS A 33 -7.35 -4.64 -14.81
CA LYS A 33 -7.54 -3.42 -15.61
C LYS A 33 -6.50 -2.35 -15.27
N LEU A 34 -6.25 -2.09 -13.99
CA LEU A 34 -5.24 -1.10 -13.58
C LEU A 34 -3.83 -1.51 -13.99
N VAL A 35 -3.47 -2.79 -13.85
CA VAL A 35 -2.14 -3.28 -14.25
C VAL A 35 -1.95 -3.21 -15.77
N GLU A 36 -2.97 -3.51 -16.56
CA GLU A 36 -2.93 -3.43 -18.02
C GLU A 36 -2.88 -1.98 -18.52
N GLU A 37 -3.62 -1.08 -17.88
CA GLU A 37 -3.66 0.35 -18.21
C GLU A 37 -2.34 1.05 -17.86
N TRP A 38 -1.85 0.87 -16.64
CA TRP A 38 -0.67 1.60 -16.14
C TRP A 38 0.65 0.90 -16.41
N GLN A 39 0.63 -0.38 -16.75
CA GLN A 39 1.81 -1.21 -17.07
C GLN A 39 2.98 -1.00 -16.09
N PRO A 40 2.76 -1.15 -14.77
CA PRO A 40 3.79 -0.83 -13.79
C PRO A 40 5.00 -1.75 -13.94
N GLN A 41 6.19 -1.18 -13.83
CA GLN A 41 7.44 -1.95 -13.81
C GLN A 41 7.59 -2.75 -12.51
N ARG A 42 7.02 -2.23 -11.41
CA ARG A 42 7.07 -2.80 -10.06
C ARG A 42 5.76 -2.51 -9.35
N VAL A 43 5.33 -3.46 -8.52
CA VAL A 43 4.20 -3.29 -7.62
C VAL A 43 4.73 -3.18 -6.19
N VAL A 44 4.26 -2.20 -5.43
CA VAL A 44 4.57 -2.03 -4.02
C VAL A 44 3.36 -2.44 -3.20
N VAL A 45 3.55 -3.27 -2.19
CA VAL A 45 2.50 -3.72 -1.28
C VAL A 45 2.94 -3.43 0.15
N GLY A 46 2.08 -2.78 0.92
CA GLY A 46 2.34 -2.55 2.33
C GLY A 46 2.32 -3.85 3.14
N HIS A 47 3.25 -3.96 4.07
CA HIS A 47 3.45 -5.12 4.94
C HIS A 47 3.19 -4.74 6.40
N PRO A 48 1.99 -5.06 6.92
CA PRO A 48 1.61 -4.74 8.30
C PRO A 48 2.28 -5.71 9.27
N LEU A 49 3.43 -5.29 9.78
CA LEU A 49 4.15 -5.96 10.87
C LEU A 49 3.67 -5.44 12.23
N ASN A 50 3.76 -6.28 13.25
CA ASN A 50 3.54 -5.86 14.63
C ASN A 50 4.61 -4.85 15.07
N MET A 51 4.34 -4.07 16.12
CA MET A 51 5.27 -3.02 16.59
C MET A 51 6.66 -3.56 16.95
N ASP A 52 6.74 -4.80 17.42
CA ASP A 52 7.99 -5.51 17.73
C ASP A 52 8.67 -6.15 16.50
N GLY A 53 8.07 -6.03 15.31
CA GLY A 53 8.54 -6.60 14.05
C GLY A 53 8.11 -8.04 13.79
N SER A 54 7.32 -8.64 14.68
CA SER A 54 6.77 -9.98 14.47
C SER A 54 5.67 -9.97 13.40
N GLU A 55 5.46 -11.12 12.74
CA GLU A 55 4.40 -11.28 11.74
C GLU A 55 3.02 -11.36 12.40
N SER A 56 2.03 -10.73 11.75
CA SER A 56 0.61 -10.85 12.09
C SER A 56 -0.10 -11.87 11.19
N ASP A 57 -1.32 -12.30 11.55
CA ASP A 57 -2.17 -13.11 10.63
C ASP A 57 -2.44 -12.38 9.31
N ILE A 58 -2.41 -11.04 9.32
CA ILE A 58 -2.57 -10.22 8.13
C ILE A 58 -1.28 -10.24 7.28
N SER A 59 -0.09 -10.25 7.91
CA SER A 59 1.20 -10.40 7.22
C SER A 59 1.20 -11.62 6.31
N GLN A 60 0.75 -12.78 6.79
CA GLN A 60 0.68 -13.99 5.97
C GLN A 60 -0.25 -13.84 4.75
N ARG A 61 -1.38 -13.16 4.91
CA ARG A 61 -2.31 -12.86 3.80
C ARG A 61 -1.68 -11.91 2.78
N VAL A 62 -0.94 -10.89 3.24
CA VAL A 62 -0.20 -9.97 2.38
C VAL A 62 0.90 -10.70 1.60
N MET A 63 1.67 -11.56 2.26
CA MET A 63 2.69 -12.39 1.59
C MET A 63 2.08 -13.27 0.49
N LYS A 64 0.92 -13.87 0.76
CA LYS A 64 0.19 -14.66 -0.24
C LYS A 64 -0.28 -13.79 -1.40
N PHE A 65 -0.84 -12.62 -1.11
CA PHE A 65 -1.30 -11.67 -2.13
C PHE A 65 -0.15 -11.18 -3.03
N ALA A 66 1.01 -10.85 -2.45
CA ALA A 66 2.20 -10.48 -3.20
C ALA A 66 2.62 -11.59 -4.18
N ARG A 67 2.70 -12.84 -3.72
CA ARG A 67 3.02 -13.99 -4.59
C ARG A 67 1.99 -14.19 -5.70
N GLN A 68 0.70 -13.94 -5.43
CA GLN A 68 -0.35 -14.02 -6.44
C GLN A 68 -0.19 -12.94 -7.51
N ILE A 69 0.18 -11.70 -7.13
CA ILE A 69 0.48 -10.63 -8.08
C ILE A 69 1.68 -11.00 -8.96
N GLU A 70 2.78 -11.49 -8.35
CA GLU A 70 3.97 -11.91 -9.10
C GLU A 70 3.62 -13.00 -10.12
N GLY A 71 2.91 -14.04 -9.70
CA GLY A 71 2.51 -15.14 -10.59
C GLY A 71 1.56 -14.68 -11.70
N ARG A 72 0.56 -13.85 -11.39
CA ARG A 72 -0.48 -13.44 -12.35
C ARG A 72 0.03 -12.44 -13.37
N TYR A 73 0.85 -11.48 -12.96
CA TYR A 73 1.22 -10.34 -13.81
C TYR A 73 2.71 -10.31 -14.19
N GLN A 74 3.52 -11.23 -13.65
CA GLN A 74 4.96 -11.29 -13.91
C GLN A 74 5.64 -9.94 -13.62
N ARG A 75 5.18 -9.27 -12.56
CA ARG A 75 5.75 -8.00 -12.07
C ARG A 75 6.50 -8.25 -10.78
N ILE A 76 7.60 -7.53 -10.60
CA ILE A 76 8.36 -7.57 -9.35
C ILE A 76 7.52 -6.93 -8.26
N VAL A 77 7.30 -7.65 -7.15
CA VAL A 77 6.60 -7.11 -5.99
C VAL A 77 7.61 -6.75 -4.90
N THR A 78 7.46 -5.56 -4.32
CA THR A 78 8.23 -5.12 -3.15
C THR A 78 7.30 -4.93 -1.97
N LEU A 79 7.66 -5.55 -0.86
CA LEU A 79 6.99 -5.36 0.42
C LEU A 79 7.63 -4.21 1.18
N VAL A 80 6.79 -3.32 1.71
CA VAL A 80 7.23 -2.13 2.43
C VAL A 80 6.63 -2.15 3.83
N ASP A 81 7.49 -2.01 4.83
CA ASP A 81 7.08 -2.02 6.22
C ASP A 81 6.21 -0.80 6.54
N GLU A 82 4.94 -1.05 6.85
CA GLU A 82 3.95 0.01 7.15
C GLU A 82 4.20 0.70 8.50
N ARG A 83 5.09 0.18 9.36
CA ARG A 83 5.33 0.76 10.69
C ARG A 83 5.90 2.18 10.63
N LEU A 84 6.71 2.47 9.61
CA LEU A 84 7.34 3.79 9.42
C LEU A 84 6.31 4.87 9.05
N SER A 85 5.28 4.52 8.28
CA SER A 85 4.21 5.47 7.95
C SER A 85 3.45 5.89 9.20
N SER A 86 3.24 4.99 10.17
CA SER A 86 2.43 5.29 11.35
C SER A 86 3.08 6.27 12.34
N ARG A 87 4.40 6.30 12.50
CA ARG A 87 5.06 7.20 13.49
C ARG A 87 5.21 8.62 12.97
N GLU A 88 5.74 8.78 11.75
CA GLU A 88 5.94 10.10 11.16
C GLU A 88 4.63 10.70 10.65
N ALA A 89 3.71 9.91 10.07
CA ALA A 89 2.41 10.44 9.67
C ALA A 89 1.53 10.79 10.87
N LYS A 90 1.55 10.03 11.98
CA LYS A 90 0.87 10.46 13.21
C LYS A 90 1.48 11.74 13.77
N ALA A 91 2.81 11.88 13.77
CA ALA A 91 3.46 13.10 14.26
C ALA A 91 3.15 14.33 13.40
N ALA A 92 3.17 14.20 12.06
CA ALA A 92 2.82 15.26 11.12
C ALA A 92 1.32 15.64 11.16
N ALA A 93 0.44 14.65 11.35
CA ALA A 93 -1.00 14.89 11.51
C ALA A 93 -1.35 15.58 12.83
N LEU A 94 -0.66 15.20 13.93
CA LEU A 94 -0.80 15.87 15.22
C LEU A 94 -0.31 17.32 15.15
N ALA A 95 0.79 17.57 14.43
CA ALA A 95 1.34 18.91 14.21
C ALA A 95 0.46 19.81 13.32
N SER A 96 -0.39 19.24 12.47
CA SER A 96 -1.33 19.97 11.60
C SER A 96 -2.73 20.16 12.20
N GLY A 97 -2.93 19.81 13.48
CA GLY A 97 -4.17 20.08 14.22
C GLY A 97 -5.32 19.12 13.93
N HIS A 98 -5.07 18.01 13.22
CA HIS A 98 -6.07 16.97 13.02
C HIS A 98 -6.20 16.09 14.27
N ASN A 99 -7.24 16.33 15.07
CA ASN A 99 -7.74 15.41 16.11
C ASN A 99 -8.46 14.18 15.52
N GLY A 100 -8.01 13.73 14.35
CA GLY A 100 -8.64 12.66 13.58
C GLY A 100 -8.26 11.31 14.15
N ASP A 101 -9.26 10.53 14.50
CA ASP A 101 -9.13 9.15 14.93
C ASP A 101 -8.64 8.31 13.72
N PHE A 102 -7.32 8.32 13.45
CA PHE A 102 -6.70 7.57 12.34
C PHE A 102 -6.96 6.06 12.43
N ALA A 103 -7.39 5.56 13.60
CA ALA A 103 -7.82 4.19 13.80
C ALA A 103 -9.28 3.93 13.34
N ALA A 104 -10.12 4.98 13.24
CA ALA A 104 -11.55 4.83 12.99
C ALA A 104 -11.93 4.86 11.50
N LYS A 105 -11.12 5.50 10.64
CA LYS A 105 -11.32 5.52 9.18
C LYS A 105 -9.99 5.67 8.44
N PRO A 106 -9.31 4.56 8.09
CA PRO A 106 -8.32 4.63 7.03
C PRO A 106 -9.05 5.02 5.75
N ILE A 107 -8.70 6.16 5.17
CA ILE A 107 -9.02 6.41 3.77
C ILE A 107 -8.03 5.53 3.00
N ASP A 108 -8.51 4.36 2.58
CA ASP A 108 -7.70 3.22 2.10
C ASP A 108 -6.65 3.60 1.04
N ASP A 109 -6.92 4.60 0.20
CA ASP A 109 -6.06 5.11 -0.88
C ASP A 109 -4.98 6.11 -0.42
N GLU A 110 -5.23 6.89 0.63
CA GLU A 110 -4.20 7.73 1.27
C GLU A 110 -3.08 6.87 1.86
N ALA A 111 -3.44 5.77 2.52
CA ALA A 111 -2.46 4.82 3.07
C ALA A 111 -1.57 4.24 1.96
N ALA A 112 -2.15 3.82 0.83
CA ALA A 112 -1.40 3.33 -0.32
C ALA A 112 -0.43 4.38 -0.89
N THR A 113 -0.85 5.65 -0.91
CA THR A 113 -0.02 6.77 -1.38
C THR A 113 1.17 7.01 -0.46
N ILE A 114 0.96 6.97 0.85
CA ILE A 114 2.03 7.13 1.84
C ILE A 114 3.05 6.00 1.70
N ILE A 115 2.59 4.73 1.65
CA ILE A 115 3.45 3.56 1.49
C ILE A 115 4.33 3.69 0.23
N LEU A 116 3.72 4.07 -0.89
CA LEU A 116 4.45 4.25 -2.15
C LEU A 116 5.45 5.40 -2.08
N THR A 117 5.08 6.51 -1.42
CA THR A 117 5.97 7.67 -1.22
C THR A 117 7.18 7.30 -0.37
N THR A 118 6.98 6.56 0.73
CA THR A 118 8.08 6.04 1.56
C THR A 118 9.04 5.22 0.72
N TRP A 119 8.53 4.27 -0.06
CA TRP A 119 9.37 3.44 -0.93
C TRP A 119 10.15 4.25 -1.96
N LEU A 120 9.51 5.23 -2.61
CA LEU A 120 10.12 6.10 -3.61
C LEU A 120 11.26 6.96 -3.03
N ASN A 121 11.14 7.38 -1.77
CA ASN A 121 12.16 8.19 -1.09
C ASN A 121 13.37 7.38 -0.64
N GLU A 122 13.23 6.07 -0.50
CA GLU A 122 14.30 5.14 -0.13
C GLU A 122 15.08 4.58 -1.35
N GLN A 123 14.66 4.92 -2.58
CA GLN A 123 15.38 4.57 -3.82
C GLN A 123 16.48 5.58 -4.17
#